data_AF-V6K8A9-F1
#
_entry.id   AF-V6K8A9-F1
#
_cell.length_a   1.000
_cell.length_b   1.000
_cell.length_c   1.000
_cell.angle_alpha   90.00
_cell.angle_beta   90.00
_cell.angle_gamma   90.00
#
_symmetry.space_group_name_H-M   'P 1'
#
loop_
_entity.id
_entity.type
_entity.pdbx_description
1 polymer ?
#
loop_
_entity_poly.entity_id
_entity_poly.type
_entity_poly.pdbx_seq_one_letter_code
_entity_poly.pdbx_strand_id
1 'polypeptide(L)' 'MHYPPKVAISRLVGSLKGVSARRLRQEYPRHIRKYLWGDHFWSPSYFAASCGGAPLAIIKEYIENQKRPG' A
#
# COMPACT_ATOMS: atom_id res chain seq x y z
N MET A 1 11.08 -11.54 -11.83
CA MET A 1 10.39 -10.24 -12.06
C MET A 1 11.45 -9.15 -12.03
N HIS A 2 11.82 -8.63 -13.18
CA HIS A 2 12.80 -7.54 -13.30
C HIS A 2 12.04 -6.22 -13.24
N TYR A 3 12.31 -5.38 -12.24
CA TYR A 3 11.57 -4.13 -12.04
C TYR A 3 12.42 -2.95 -12.55
N PRO A 4 11.98 -2.22 -13.59
CA PRO A 4 12.70 -1.05 -14.07
C PRO A 4 12.63 0.06 -13.00
N PRO A 5 13.76 0.69 -12.63
CA PRO A 5 13.85 1.68 -11.54
C PRO A 5 13.09 3.00 -11.79
N LYS A 6 12.40 3.13 -12.93
CA LYS A 6 11.73 4.36 -13.37
C LYS A 6 10.28 4.49 -12.91
N VAL A 7 9.66 3.43 -12.40
CA VAL A 7 8.28 3.51 -11.90
C VAL A 7 8.30 3.81 -10.41
N ALA A 8 7.92 5.04 -10.05
CA ALA A 8 7.69 5.41 -8.67
C ALA A 8 6.68 4.42 -8.04
N ILE A 9 7.08 3.75 -6.96
CA ILE A 9 6.26 2.74 -6.27
C ILE A 9 4.90 3.33 -5.88
N SER A 10 4.87 4.61 -5.50
CA SER A 10 3.65 5.38 -5.24
C SER A 10 2.64 5.34 -6.39
N ARG A 11 3.10 5.46 -7.64
CA ARG A 11 2.26 5.46 -8.83
C ARG A 11 1.70 4.07 -9.14
N LEU A 12 2.51 3.02 -8.93
CA LEU A 12 2.04 1.64 -9.04
C LEU A 12 0.95 1.36 -7.99
N VAL A 13 1.23 1.65 -6.73
CA VAL A 13 0.31 1.38 -5.62
C VAL A 13 -0.99 2.18 -5.80
N GLY A 14 -0.91 3.45 -6.18
CA GLY A 14 -2.09 4.27 -6.47
C GLY A 14 -2.96 3.67 -7.58
N SER A 15 -2.33 3.17 -8.65
CA SER A 15 -3.04 2.53 -9.76
C SER A 15 -3.74 1.23 -9.32
N LEU A 16 -3.04 0.38 -8.57
CA LEU A 16 -3.59 -0.87 -8.05
C LEU A 16 -4.75 -0.64 -7.08
N LYS A 17 -4.60 0.29 -6.14
CA LYS A 17 -5.65 0.69 -5.21
C LYS A 17 -6.88 1.25 -5.94
N GLY A 18 -6.67 2.12 -6.94
CA GLY A 18 -7.77 2.71 -7.70
C GLY A 18 -8.54 1.69 -8.54
N VAL A 19 -7.83 0.84 -9.29
CA VAL A 19 -8.47 -0.17 -10.15
C VAL A 19 -9.20 -1.22 -9.34
N SER A 20 -8.59 -1.72 -8.26
CA SER A 20 -9.25 -2.70 -7.37
C SER A 20 -10.49 -2.13 -6.71
N ALA A 21 -10.44 -0.90 -6.19
CA ALA A 21 -11.59 -0.23 -5.60
C ALA A 21 -12.75 -0.08 -6.60
N ARG A 22 -12.45 0.30 -7.85
CA ARG A 22 -13.46 0.41 -8.91
C ARG A 22 -14.10 -0.94 -9.24
N ARG A 23 -13.27 -1.98 -9.44
CA ARG A 23 -13.75 -3.33 -9.78
C ARG A 23 -14.62 -3.92 -8.68
N LEU A 24 -14.16 -3.86 -7.43
CA LEU A 24 -14.91 -4.38 -6.29
C LEU A 24 -16.27 -3.69 -6.14
N ARG A 25 -16.34 -2.36 -6.32
CA ARG A 25 -17.61 -1.61 -6.31
C ARG A 25 -18.56 -2.02 -7.45
N GLN A 26 -18.02 -2.41 -8.60
CA GLN A 26 -18.82 -2.88 -9.75
C GLN A 26 -19.32 -4.32 -9.55
N GLU A 27 -18.47 -5.21 -9.04
CA GLU A 27 -18.81 -6.62 -8.86
C GLU A 27 -19.70 -6.88 -7.62
N TYR A 28 -19.51 -6.13 -6.53
CA TYR A 28 -20.21 -6.36 -5.25
C TYR A 28 -20.92 -5.11 -4.69
N PRO A 29 -21.74 -4.40 -5.48
CA PRO A 29 -22.28 -3.09 -5.09
C PRO A 29 -23.16 -3.15 -3.83
N ARG A 30 -23.96 -4.20 -3.65
CA ARG A 30 -24.85 -4.35 -2.48
C ARG A 30 -24.08 -4.67 -1.20
N HIS A 31 -23.05 -5.51 -1.29
CA HIS A 31 -22.23 -5.88 -0.14
C HIS A 31 -21.37 -4.68 0.30
N ILE A 32 -20.74 -3.99 -0.65
CA ILE A 32 -19.85 -2.87 -0.32
C ILE A 32 -20.61 -1.68 0.24
N ARG A 33 -21.78 -1.32 -0.29
CA ARG A 33 -22.60 -0.23 0.28
C ARG A 33 -23.04 -0.50 1.72
N LYS A 34 -23.10 -1.75 2.15
CA LYS A 34 -23.46 -2.12 3.53
C LYS A 34 -22.34 -1.83 4.53
N TYR A 35 -21.08 -1.99 4.12
CA TYR A 35 -19.92 -1.91 5.02
C TYR A 35 -19.01 -0.70 4.75
N LEU A 36 -19.11 -0.09 3.58
CA LEU A 36 -18.31 1.03 3.15
C LEU A 36 -19.22 2.15 2.66
N TRP A 37 -19.57 3.05 3.58
CA TRP A 37 -20.39 4.24 3.34
C TRP A 37 -19.59 5.46 2.87
N GLY A 38 -18.24 5.39 2.93
CA GLY A 38 -17.35 6.49 2.55
C GLY A 38 -16.71 6.32 1.17
N ASP A 39 -16.15 7.42 0.66
CA ASP A 39 -15.56 7.46 -0.68
C ASP A 39 -14.20 6.76 -0.78
N HIS A 40 -13.55 6.50 0.35
CA HIS A 40 -12.25 5.84 0.41
C HIS A 40 -12.38 4.34 0.62
N PHE A 41 -11.98 3.57 -0.40
CA PHE A 41 -11.96 2.10 -0.34
C PHE A 41 -10.72 1.56 0.37
N TRP A 42 -9.58 2.22 0.18
CA TRP A 42 -8.31 1.85 0.78
C TRP A 42 -7.78 3.01 1.61
N SER A 43 -7.03 2.70 2.68
CA SER A 43 -6.25 3.70 3.39
C SER A 43 -5.27 4.39 2.43
N PRO A 44 -5.06 5.72 2.54
CA PRO A 44 -4.08 6.43 1.73
C PRO A 44 -2.65 5.89 1.95
N SER A 45 -2.37 5.36 3.15
CA SER A 45 -1.06 4.81 3.52
C SER A 45 -0.73 3.54 2.74
N TYR A 46 0.53 3.37 2.36
CA TYR A 46 1.05 2.14 1.78
C TYR A 46 2.43 1.83 2.34
N PHE A 47 2.75 0.55 2.44
CA PHE A 47 4.06 0.05 2.81
C PHE A 47 4.64 -0.70 1.61
N ALA A 48 5.89 -0.41 1.27
CA ALA A 48 6.62 -1.11 0.22
C ALA A 48 8.02 -1.43 0.75
N ALA A 49 8.37 -2.72 0.74
CA ALA A 49 9.68 -3.21 1.12
C ALA A 49 10.28 -4.00 -0.05
N SER A 50 11.58 -3.83 -0.31
CA SER A 50 12.31 -4.62 -1.28
C SER A 50 12.59 -6.01 -0.69
N CYS A 51 11.97 -7.04 -1.24
CA CYS A 51 12.33 -8.41 -0.91
C CYS A 51 13.57 -8.82 -1.71
N GLY A 52 14.73 -8.54 -1.14
CA GLY A 52 16.05 -8.93 -1.63
C GLY A 52 17.05 -8.84 -0.49
N GLY A 53 17.26 -9.97 0.19
CA GLY A 53 18.37 -10.25 1.13
C GLY A 53 18.95 -9.10 1.97
N ALA A 54 18.18 -8.49 2.87
CA ALA A 54 18.72 -7.63 3.93
C ALA A 54 18.31 -8.22 5.31
N PRO A 55 19.28 -8.56 6.18
CA PRO A 55 19.02 -9.29 7.41
C PRO A 55 18.23 -8.45 8.43
N LEU A 56 17.46 -9.13 9.29
CA LEU A 56 16.62 -8.56 10.36
C LEU A 56 17.31 -7.48 11.22
N ALA A 57 18.64 -7.44 11.26
CA ALA A 57 19.45 -6.41 11.89
C ALA A 57 19.17 -4.98 11.36
N ILE A 58 18.95 -4.81 10.04
CA ILE A 58 18.69 -3.50 9.43
C ILE A 58 17.31 -2.96 9.86
N ILE A 59 16.32 -3.84 10.03
CA ILE A 59 14.98 -3.47 10.49
C ILE A 59 15.04 -2.99 11.94
N LYS A 60 15.84 -3.66 12.78
CA LYS A 60 16.05 -3.28 14.17
C LYS A 60 16.72 -1.91 14.29
N GLU A 61 17.77 -1.68 13.50
CA GLU A 61 18.49 -0.40 13.48
C GLU A 61 17.63 0.76 12.94
N TYR A 62 16.73 0.49 11.99
CA TYR A 62 15.74 1.48 11.52
C TYR A 62 14.74 1.88 12.62
N ILE A 63 14.24 0.92 13.40
CA ILE A 63 13.30 1.18 14.50
C ILE A 63 13.98 1.95 15.64
N GLU A 64 15.24 1.64 15.94
CA GLU A 64 16.02 2.32 17.00
C GLU A 64 16.39 3.76 16.61
N ASN A 65 16.69 4.02 15.34
CA ASN A 65 17.06 5.36 14.85
C ASN A 65 15.86 6.22 14.42
N GLN A 66 14.64 5.68 14.46
CA GLN A 66 13.44 6.47 14.17
C GLN A 66 13.17 7.42 15.36
N LYS A 67 13.48 8.71 15.19
CA LYS A 67 13.10 9.74 16.16
C LYS A 67 11.60 9.69 16.41
N ARG A 68 11.21 9.39 17.65
CA ARG A 68 9.82 9.49 18.10
C ARG A 68 9.39 10.95 18.02
N PRO A 69 8.24 11.27 17.42
CA PRO A 69 7.73 12.62 17.46
C PRO A 69 7.37 12.93 18.92
N GLY A 70 8.01 13.96 19.47
CA GLY A 70 7.48 14.70 20.61
C GLY A 70 6.40 15.67 20.14
#